data_AF-A0A7C4GH26-F1
#
_entry.id   AF-A0A7C4GH26-F1
#
_cell.length_a   1.000
_cell.length_b   1.000
_cell.length_c   1.000
_cell.angle_alpha   90.00
_cell.angle_beta   90.00
_cell.angle_gamma   90.00
#
_symmetry.space_group_name_H-M   'P 1'
#
loop_
_entity.id
_entity.type
_entity.pdbx_description
1 polymer ?
#
loop_
_entity_poly.entity_id
_entity_poly.type
_entity_poly.pdbx_seq_one_letter_code
_entity_poly.pdbx_strand_id
1 'polypeptide(L)'
;MRKIIFYVLALLIFISAVLTYYFSFRITGLFVGFGPAQEEFKWWNVSWKYRFKIEVNSSVYERKNWPVEIEINFTDLIPSGNFDENSVRVIEYDENGNILYEVPSQFDKSDDFNPSNAIGELVFLLNGTTQANQKRIYYVYYDTLESGMKERPSYPTNLSYSW
;
A
#
# COMPACT_ATOMS: atom_id res chain seq x y z
N MET A 1 11.75 -44.85 30.75
CA MET A 1 11.76 -44.43 29.33
C MET A 1 10.42 -43.84 28.87
N ARG A 2 9.28 -44.54 29.00
CA ARG A 2 7.96 -44.07 28.53
C ARG A 2 7.46 -42.73 29.14
N LYS A 3 7.76 -42.45 30.42
CA LYS A 3 7.42 -41.17 31.07
C LYS A 3 8.26 -39.98 30.56
N ILE A 4 9.55 -40.20 30.27
CA ILE A 4 10.45 -39.15 29.77
C ILE A 4 10.01 -38.72 28.37
N ILE A 5 9.64 -39.66 27.51
CA ILE A 5 9.10 -39.38 26.17
C ILE A 5 7.83 -38.53 26.26
N PHE A 6 6.96 -38.83 27.24
CA PHE A 6 5.72 -38.05 27.45
C PHE A 6 6.00 -36.60 27.85
N TYR A 7 6.96 -36.36 28.76
CA TYR A 7 7.33 -35.00 29.16
C TYR A 7 8.02 -34.21 28.04
N VAL A 8 8.84 -34.86 27.22
CA VAL A 8 9.47 -34.22 26.05
C VAL A 8 8.42 -33.84 25.00
N LEU A 9 7.44 -34.70 24.72
CA LEU A 9 6.35 -34.39 23.79
C LEU A 9 5.49 -33.22 24.29
N ALA A 10 5.14 -33.22 25.57
CA ALA A 10 4.35 -32.14 26.18
C ALA A 10 5.09 -30.80 26.12
N LEU A 11 6.41 -30.81 26.36
CA LEU A 11 7.24 -29.61 26.25
C LEU A 11 7.33 -29.10 24.80
N LEU A 12 7.46 -29.99 23.81
CA LEU A 12 7.48 -29.61 22.40
C LEU A 12 6.13 -29.03 21.93
N ILE A 13 5.01 -29.60 22.38
CA ILE A 13 3.67 -29.06 22.07
C ILE A 13 3.49 -27.69 22.75
N PHE A 14 3.94 -27.53 24.00
CA PHE A 14 3.88 -26.26 24.70
C PHE A 14 4.75 -25.19 24.04
N ILE A 15 6.00 -25.52 23.66
CA ILE A 15 6.88 -24.63 22.90
C ILE A 15 6.26 -24.30 21.55
N SER A 16 5.67 -25.27 20.84
CA SER A 16 4.98 -25.04 19.57
C SER A 16 3.76 -24.15 19.74
N ALA A 17 2.96 -24.30 20.79
CA ALA A 17 1.78 -23.48 21.07
C ALA A 17 2.16 -22.06 21.51
N VAL A 18 3.26 -21.91 22.27
CA VAL A 18 3.82 -20.61 22.64
C VAL A 18 4.45 -19.96 21.41
N LEU A 19 5.20 -20.70 20.59
CA LEU A 19 5.69 -20.21 19.30
C LEU A 19 4.51 -19.79 18.45
N THR A 20 3.49 -20.61 18.21
CA THR A 20 2.34 -20.19 17.39
C THR A 20 1.49 -19.10 18.04
N TYR A 21 1.64 -18.78 19.33
CA TYR A 21 1.03 -17.61 19.95
C TYR A 21 1.85 -16.33 19.75
N TYR A 22 3.19 -16.42 19.77
CA TYR A 22 4.11 -15.31 19.49
C TYR A 22 4.36 -15.10 17.99
N PHE A 23 4.31 -16.17 17.19
CA PHE A 23 4.35 -16.26 15.72
C PHE A 23 2.98 -16.32 15.08
N SER A 24 1.88 -16.51 15.84
CA SER A 24 0.61 -15.90 15.41
C SER A 24 0.92 -14.43 15.51
N PHE A 25 1.43 -13.92 14.39
CA PHE A 25 1.47 -12.54 14.04
C PHE A 25 0.12 -12.02 14.52
N ARG A 26 0.09 -11.35 15.68
CA ARG A 26 -1.01 -10.45 15.96
C ARG A 26 -0.80 -9.37 14.92
N ILE A 27 -1.30 -9.65 13.70
CA ILE A 27 -1.51 -8.68 12.65
C ILE A 27 -2.47 -7.71 13.32
N THR A 28 -1.92 -6.70 13.99
CA THR A 28 -2.67 -5.53 14.39
C THR A 28 -3.03 -4.84 13.09
N GLY A 29 -4.10 -5.30 12.44
CA GLY A 29 -4.77 -4.60 11.36
C GLY A 29 -3.86 -4.05 10.25
N LEU A 30 -2.87 -4.80 9.74
CA LEU A 30 -2.29 -4.44 8.44
C LEU A 30 -3.34 -4.76 7.38
N PHE A 31 -4.26 -3.82 7.19
CA PHE A 31 -5.28 -3.83 6.14
C PHE A 31 -4.67 -3.55 4.77
N VAL A 32 -3.36 -3.30 4.69
CA VAL A 32 -2.65 -2.94 3.46
C VAL A 32 -1.46 -3.88 3.26
N GLY A 33 -1.43 -4.58 2.12
CA GLY A 33 -0.31 -5.41 1.68
C GLY A 33 0.45 -4.75 0.53
N PHE A 34 1.78 -4.81 0.58
CA PHE A 34 2.66 -4.28 -0.48
C PHE A 34 3.20 -5.41 -1.35
N GLY A 35 3.40 -5.13 -2.63
CA GLY A 35 4.00 -6.09 -3.56
C GLY A 35 4.66 -5.43 -4.77
N PRO A 36 5.51 -6.16 -5.50
CA PRO A 36 6.07 -5.70 -6.75
C PRO A 36 4.98 -5.52 -7.80
N ALA A 37 5.31 -4.81 -8.87
CA ALA A 37 4.44 -4.79 -10.04
C ALA A 37 4.30 -6.19 -10.65
N GLN A 38 3.14 -6.47 -11.23
CA GLN A 38 2.78 -7.76 -11.82
C GLN A 38 2.48 -7.55 -13.31
N GLU A 39 2.90 -8.48 -14.16
CA GLU A 39 2.88 -8.33 -15.62
C GLU A 39 1.45 -8.37 -16.19
N GLU A 40 0.54 -9.09 -15.52
CA GLU A 40 -0.86 -9.20 -15.90
C GLU A 40 -1.65 -7.90 -15.70
N PHE A 41 -1.12 -6.94 -14.92
CA PHE A 41 -1.76 -5.65 -14.68
C PHE A 41 -1.35 -4.62 -15.74
N LYS A 42 -2.30 -4.09 -16.50
CA LYS A 42 -2.04 -3.10 -17.55
C LYS A 42 -1.41 -1.83 -17.00
N TRP A 43 -0.48 -1.24 -17.74
CA TRP A 43 0.03 0.10 -17.41
C TRP A 43 -1.06 1.14 -17.64
N TRP A 44 -1.38 1.94 -16.63
CA TRP A 44 -2.28 3.10 -16.79
C TRP A 44 -1.70 4.14 -17.73
N ASN A 45 -0.44 4.46 -17.55
CA ASN A 45 0.30 5.37 -18.41
C ASN A 45 1.73 4.87 -18.59
N VAL A 46 2.09 4.53 -19.82
CA VAL A 46 3.42 3.99 -20.18
C VAL A 46 4.54 5.04 -20.10
N SER A 47 4.20 6.32 -19.92
CA SER A 47 5.21 7.37 -19.71
C SER A 47 5.73 7.44 -18.27
N TRP A 48 5.08 6.75 -17.32
CA TRP A 48 5.61 6.55 -15.97
C TRP A 48 6.57 5.38 -15.97
N LYS A 49 7.66 5.48 -15.21
CA LYS A 49 8.67 4.41 -15.16
C LYS A 49 8.46 3.39 -14.05
N TYR A 50 7.88 3.80 -12.93
CA TYR A 50 7.78 2.95 -11.76
C TYR A 50 6.36 2.85 -11.25
N ARG A 51 6.05 1.68 -10.70
CA ARG A 51 4.83 1.43 -9.95
C ARG A 51 5.04 0.28 -8.97
N PHE A 52 4.33 0.30 -7.85
CA PHE A 52 4.26 -0.84 -6.95
C PHE A 52 2.80 -1.14 -6.62
N LYS A 53 2.54 -2.39 -6.23
CA LYS A 53 1.20 -2.89 -5.94
C LYS A 53 0.87 -2.68 -4.48
N ILE A 54 -0.37 -2.27 -4.23
CA ILE A 54 -0.99 -2.20 -2.93
C ILE A 54 -2.29 -3.03 -2.95
N GLU A 55 -2.47 -3.90 -1.98
CA GLU A 55 -3.75 -4.58 -1.75
C GLU A 55 -4.36 -4.08 -0.44
N VAL A 56 -5.56 -3.50 -0.50
CA VAL A 56 -6.28 -3.04 0.69
C VAL A 56 -7.41 -4.03 1.02
N ASN A 57 -7.32 -4.69 2.17
CA ASN A 57 -8.24 -5.71 2.64
C ASN A 57 -9.19 -5.13 3.71
N SER A 58 -10.50 -5.38 3.58
CA SER A 58 -11.49 -4.92 4.57
C SER A 58 -11.48 -5.73 5.88
N SER A 59 -10.79 -6.87 5.87
CA SER A 59 -10.81 -7.92 6.90
C SER A 59 -12.24 -8.34 7.23
N VAL A 60 -12.55 -8.70 8.47
CA VAL A 60 -13.90 -9.17 8.83
C VAL A 60 -14.97 -8.07 8.91
N TYR A 61 -14.61 -6.82 8.60
CA TYR A 61 -15.52 -5.66 8.70
C TYR A 61 -15.75 -5.03 7.34
N GLU A 62 -16.98 -4.60 7.08
CA GLU A 62 -17.25 -3.72 5.95
C GLU A 62 -16.56 -2.36 6.17
N ARG A 63 -16.01 -1.78 5.10
CA ARG A 63 -15.38 -0.46 5.09
C ARG A 63 -16.12 0.45 4.11
N LYS A 64 -16.63 1.59 4.59
CA LYS A 64 -17.33 2.58 3.75
C LYS A 64 -16.57 3.91 3.74
N ASN A 65 -16.20 4.38 2.55
CA ASN A 65 -15.44 5.62 2.34
C ASN A 65 -14.23 5.73 3.29
N TRP A 66 -13.52 4.61 3.45
CA TRP A 66 -12.50 4.47 4.49
C TRP A 66 -11.18 5.11 4.04
N PRO A 67 -10.53 5.94 4.87
CA PRO A 67 -9.22 6.49 4.55
C PRO A 67 -8.13 5.42 4.63
N VAL A 68 -7.30 5.39 3.60
CA VAL A 68 -6.05 4.62 3.56
C VAL A 68 -4.93 5.63 3.74
N GLU A 69 -4.15 5.43 4.77
CA GLU A 69 -3.00 6.25 5.15
C GLU A 69 -1.80 5.32 5.26
N ILE A 70 -0.77 5.55 4.45
CA ILE A 70 0.41 4.70 4.38
C ILE A 70 1.68 5.54 4.27
N GLU A 71 2.61 5.30 5.17
CA GLU A 71 3.96 5.83 5.05
C GLU A 71 4.70 5.12 3.91
N ILE A 72 5.30 5.89 3.02
CA ILE A 72 6.08 5.42 1.88
C ILE A 72 7.43 6.13 1.88
N ASN A 73 8.49 5.35 1.71
CA ASN A 73 9.82 5.85 1.39
C ASN A 73 10.13 5.61 -0.10
N PHE A 74 9.92 6.61 -0.96
CA PHE A 74 10.23 6.48 -2.39
C PHE A 74 11.73 6.44 -2.66
N THR A 75 12.58 6.93 -1.76
CA THR A 75 14.05 6.83 -1.90
C THR A 75 14.48 5.37 -1.98
N ASP A 76 13.85 4.49 -1.21
CA ASP A 76 14.18 3.04 -1.21
C ASP A 76 13.64 2.32 -2.46
N LEU A 77 12.63 2.90 -3.12
CA LEU A 77 11.95 2.30 -4.27
C LEU A 77 12.55 2.73 -5.60
N ILE A 78 13.22 3.88 -5.65
CA ILE A 78 13.85 4.41 -6.86
C ILE A 78 15.29 3.89 -6.96
N PRO A 79 15.64 3.13 -8.02
CA PRO A 79 17.00 2.60 -8.17
C PRO A 79 18.07 3.69 -8.34
N SER A 80 17.70 4.82 -8.96
CA SER A 80 18.60 5.95 -9.21
C SER A 80 17.82 7.20 -9.61
N GLY A 81 18.30 8.37 -9.21
CA GLY A 81 17.71 9.66 -9.55
C GLY A 81 16.96 10.30 -8.38
N ASN A 82 16.35 11.44 -8.65
CA ASN A 82 15.60 12.21 -7.67
C ASN A 82 14.10 12.00 -7.88
N PHE A 83 13.35 11.77 -6.81
CA PHE A 83 11.91 11.61 -6.86
C PHE A 83 11.20 12.85 -7.43
N ASP A 84 10.25 12.63 -8.32
CA ASP A 84 9.33 13.66 -8.79
C ASP A 84 8.05 13.66 -7.95
N GLU A 85 7.90 14.63 -7.05
CA GLU A 85 6.72 14.74 -6.18
C GLU A 85 5.40 14.91 -6.94
N ASN A 86 5.44 15.41 -8.18
CA ASN A 86 4.24 15.56 -9.01
C ASN A 86 3.82 14.25 -9.68
N SER A 87 4.66 13.22 -9.64
CA SER A 87 4.42 11.96 -10.36
C SER A 87 3.48 11.00 -9.64
N VAL A 88 3.15 11.21 -8.36
CA VAL A 88 2.35 10.23 -7.60
C VAL A 88 0.94 10.12 -8.19
N ARG A 89 0.53 8.89 -8.53
CA ARG A 89 -0.85 8.56 -8.95
C ARG A 89 -1.27 7.25 -8.32
N VAL A 90 -2.50 7.16 -7.84
CA VAL A 90 -3.08 5.91 -7.32
C VAL A 90 -4.12 5.42 -8.30
N ILE A 91 -3.90 4.24 -8.87
CA ILE A 91 -4.80 3.66 -9.87
C ILE A 91 -5.41 2.39 -9.30
N GLU A 92 -6.74 2.29 -9.35
CA GLU A 92 -7.45 1.08 -8.96
C GLU A 92 -7.62 0.11 -10.13
N TYR A 93 -7.54 -1.18 -9.82
CA TYR A 93 -7.65 -2.27 -10.78
C TYR A 93 -8.70 -3.28 -10.37
N ASP A 94 -9.26 -3.95 -11.38
CA ASP A 94 -9.99 -5.20 -11.16
C ASP A 94 -9.03 -6.38 -10.94
N GLU A 95 -9.58 -7.53 -10.58
CA GLU A 95 -8.81 -8.75 -10.34
C GLU A 95 -8.14 -9.33 -11.60
N ASN A 96 -8.58 -8.91 -12.79
CA ASN A 96 -8.05 -9.35 -14.08
C ASN A 96 -6.95 -8.41 -14.61
N GLY A 97 -6.54 -7.41 -13.83
CA GLY A 97 -5.50 -6.46 -14.23
C GLY A 97 -5.97 -5.35 -15.17
N ASN A 98 -7.28 -5.14 -15.31
CA ASN A 98 -7.82 -3.99 -16.02
C ASN A 98 -7.89 -2.77 -15.11
N ILE A 99 -7.62 -1.60 -15.70
CA ILE A 99 -7.70 -0.32 -15.01
C ILE A 99 -9.18 0.01 -14.80
N LEU A 100 -9.54 0.38 -13.56
CA LEU A 100 -10.86 0.93 -13.26
C LEU A 100 -10.83 2.46 -13.40
N TYR A 101 -10.05 3.14 -12.56
CA TYR A 101 -9.92 4.60 -12.57
C TYR A 101 -8.75 5.06 -11.69
N GLU A 102 -8.34 6.31 -11.87
CA GLU A 102 -7.46 7.00 -10.94
C GLU A 102 -8.24 7.46 -9.70
N VAL A 103 -7.68 7.18 -8.52
CA VAL A 103 -8.22 7.57 -7.23
C VAL A 103 -7.58 8.89 -6.80
N PRO A 104 -8.38 9.92 -6.47
CA PRO A 104 -7.87 11.11 -5.83
C PRO A 104 -7.04 10.77 -4.59
N SER A 105 -5.82 11.27 -4.56
CA SER A 105 -4.84 10.96 -3.52
C SER A 105 -4.04 12.19 -3.14
N GLN A 106 -3.41 12.13 -1.97
CA GLN A 106 -2.57 13.18 -1.42
C GLN A 106 -1.29 12.54 -0.91
N PHE A 107 -0.14 13.14 -1.22
CA PHE A 107 1.14 12.74 -0.66
C PHE A 107 1.63 13.83 0.28
N ASP A 108 1.52 13.57 1.57
CA ASP A 108 1.92 14.45 2.65
C ASP A 108 3.38 14.20 3.02
N LYS A 109 4.20 15.19 2.69
CA LYS A 109 5.65 15.11 2.82
C LYS A 109 6.06 15.13 4.30
N SER A 110 7.07 14.32 4.62
CA SER A 110 7.78 14.42 5.91
C SER A 110 8.48 15.78 6.07
N ASP A 111 8.79 16.15 7.32
CA ASP A 111 9.42 17.44 7.65
C ASP A 111 10.80 17.63 6.97
N ASP A 112 11.55 16.55 6.78
CA ASP A 112 12.88 16.52 6.16
C ASP A 112 12.86 16.12 4.68
N PHE A 113 11.66 16.15 4.07
CA PHE A 113 11.48 15.78 2.67
C PHE A 113 12.35 16.61 1.73
N ASN A 114 13.00 15.92 0.81
CA ASN A 114 13.55 16.49 -0.42
C ASN A 114 13.54 15.42 -1.51
N PRO A 115 13.79 15.75 -2.80
CA PRO A 115 13.76 14.76 -3.88
C PRO A 115 14.71 13.55 -3.71
N SER A 116 15.73 13.64 -2.85
CA SER A 116 16.62 12.51 -2.51
C SER A 116 16.26 11.82 -1.18
N ASN A 117 15.38 12.42 -0.37
CA ASN A 117 14.80 11.88 0.86
C ASN A 117 13.27 11.95 0.75
N ALA A 118 12.71 11.07 -0.08
CA ALA A 118 11.34 11.13 -0.53
C ALA A 118 10.40 10.31 0.36
N ILE A 119 10.38 10.67 1.64
CA ILE A 119 9.53 10.03 2.66
C ILE A 119 8.27 10.87 2.87
N GLY A 120 7.13 10.21 2.99
CA GLY A 120 5.87 10.85 3.32
C GLY A 120 4.72 9.86 3.46
N GLU A 121 3.55 10.39 3.76
CA GLU A 121 2.32 9.62 3.89
C GLU A 121 1.45 9.78 2.64
N LEU A 122 1.09 8.67 2.01
CA LEU A 122 0.12 8.64 0.93
C LEU A 122 -1.27 8.36 1.49
N VAL A 123 -2.18 9.28 1.20
CA VAL A 123 -3.57 9.26 1.66
C VAL A 123 -4.51 9.16 0.47
N PHE A 124 -5.46 8.24 0.52
CA PHE A 124 -6.57 8.15 -0.43
C PHE A 124 -7.79 7.48 0.19
N LEU A 125 -8.96 7.65 -0.43
CA LEU A 125 -10.21 7.04 0.06
C LEU A 125 -10.53 5.75 -0.68
N LEU A 126 -10.89 4.70 0.06
CA LEU A 126 -11.66 3.57 -0.46
C LEU A 126 -13.10 4.03 -0.74
N ASN A 127 -13.28 4.78 -1.82
CA ASN A 127 -14.58 5.34 -2.18
C ASN A 127 -15.62 4.22 -2.36
N GLY A 128 -16.83 4.46 -1.85
CA GLY A 128 -17.90 3.48 -1.82
C GLY A 128 -17.76 2.48 -0.66
N THR A 129 -18.31 1.29 -0.85
CA THR A 129 -18.35 0.24 0.17
C THR A 129 -17.48 -0.95 -0.26
N THR A 130 -16.51 -1.30 0.57
CA THR A 130 -15.73 -2.54 0.48
C THR A 130 -16.32 -3.53 1.48
N GLN A 131 -17.00 -4.56 0.97
CA GLN A 131 -17.65 -5.59 1.78
C GLN A 131 -16.64 -6.34 2.65
N ALA A 132 -17.09 -6.96 3.75
CA ALA A 132 -16.22 -7.78 4.60
C ALA A 132 -15.56 -8.91 3.79
N ASN A 133 -14.31 -9.21 4.12
CA ASN A 133 -13.43 -10.21 3.51
C ASN A 133 -13.18 -9.97 2.02
N GLN A 134 -13.30 -8.73 1.56
CA GLN A 134 -12.94 -8.32 0.22
C GLN A 134 -11.61 -7.57 0.23
N LYS A 135 -10.96 -7.55 -0.93
CA LYS A 135 -9.78 -6.73 -1.18
C LYS A 135 -9.98 -5.87 -2.41
N ARG A 136 -9.26 -4.75 -2.45
CA ARG A 136 -9.16 -3.86 -3.61
C ARG A 136 -7.69 -3.73 -3.99
N ILE A 137 -7.42 -3.71 -5.29
CA ILE A 137 -6.06 -3.72 -5.83
C ILE A 137 -5.76 -2.35 -6.39
N TYR A 138 -4.66 -1.79 -5.94
CA TYR A 138 -4.17 -0.49 -6.37
C TYR A 138 -2.74 -0.61 -6.85
N TYR A 139 -2.38 0.27 -7.77
CA TYR A 139 -0.99 0.55 -8.09
C TYR A 139 -0.69 2.01 -7.81
N VAL A 140 0.39 2.24 -7.09
CA VAL A 140 0.95 3.57 -6.90
C VAL A 140 2.03 3.76 -7.95
N TYR A 141 1.78 4.72 -8.84
CA TYR A 141 2.69 5.15 -9.89
C TYR A 141 3.55 6.31 -9.37
N TYR A 142 4.81 6.30 -9.78
CA TYR A 142 5.77 7.33 -9.44
C TYR A 142 6.90 7.37 -10.47
N ASP A 143 7.65 8.47 -10.47
CA ASP A 143 8.73 8.70 -11.41
C ASP A 143 9.86 9.53 -10.80
N THR A 144 10.91 9.74 -11.59
CA THR A 144 12.04 10.60 -11.24
C THR A 144 12.08 11.87 -12.07
N LEU A 145 12.67 12.93 -11.54
CA LEU A 145 12.87 14.20 -12.24
C LEU A 145 13.68 14.01 -13.54
N GLU A 146 14.64 13.08 -13.53
CA GLU A 146 15.48 12.74 -14.69
C GLU A 146 14.70 12.04 -15.82
N SER A 147 13.51 11.52 -15.51
CA SER A 147 12.61 10.87 -16.48
C SER A 147 11.66 11.86 -17.17
N GLY A 148 11.81 13.15 -16.89
CA GLY A 148 10.94 14.22 -17.33
C GLY A 148 9.86 14.49 -16.29
N MET A 149 9.82 15.74 -15.81
CA MET A 149 8.86 16.19 -14.79
C MET A 149 7.42 15.94 -15.23
N LYS A 150 6.64 15.33 -14.34
CA LYS A 150 5.21 15.10 -14.50
C LYS A 150 4.42 16.32 -14.08
N GLU A 151 3.22 16.43 -14.63
CA GLU A 151 2.27 17.44 -14.19
C GLU A 151 1.77 17.14 -12.77
N ARG A 152 1.52 18.20 -11.99
CA ARG A 152 0.91 18.05 -10.68
C ARG A 152 -0.48 17.43 -10.81
N PRO A 153 -0.85 16.43 -9.97
CA PRO A 153 -2.20 15.89 -9.99
C PRO A 153 -3.21 16.99 -9.64
N SER A 154 -4.33 16.99 -10.36
CA SER A 154 -5.41 17.96 -10.18
C SER A 154 -6.74 17.22 -10.06
N TYR A 155 -7.25 17.12 -8.83
CA TYR A 155 -8.52 16.47 -8.55
C TYR A 155 -9.62 17.51 -8.38
N PRO A 156 -10.78 17.34 -9.04
CA PRO A 156 -11.92 18.22 -8.80
C PRO A 156 -12.36 18.06 -7.35
N THR A 157 -12.56 19.19 -6.67
CA THR A 157 -13.09 19.21 -5.30
C THR A 157 -14.38 20.01 -5.26
N ASN A 158 -15.34 19.56 -4.46
CA ASN A 158 -16.54 20.33 -4.15
C ASN A 158 -16.34 21.28 -2.95
N LEU A 159 -15.09 21.47 -2.53
CA LEU A 159 -14.75 22.36 -1.41
C LEU A 159 -14.64 23.79 -1.94
N SER A 160 -15.54 24.66 -1.48
CA SER A 160 -15.42 26.10 -1.66
C SER A 160 -14.78 26.68 -0.41
N TYR A 161 -13.56 27.17 -0.55
CA TYR A 161 -12.90 27.91 0.53
C TYR A 161 -13.39 29.35 0.50
N SER A 162 -13.97 29.79 1.61
CA SER A 162 -14.16 31.21 1.91
C SER A 162 -13.20 31.55 3.03
N TRP A 163 -12.31 32.50 2.77
CA TRP A 163 -11.34 33.04 3.73
C TRP A 163 -11.84 34.37 4.29
#